data_AF-A0A6I4QBW5-F1
#
_entry.id   AF-A0A6I4QBW5-F1
#
_cell.length_a   1.000
_cell.length_b   1.000
_cell.length_c   1.000
_cell.angle_alpha   90.00
_cell.angle_beta   90.00
_cell.angle_gamma   90.00
#
_symmetry.space_group_name_H-M   'P 1'
#
loop_
_entity.id
_entity.type
_entity.pdbx_description
1 polymer ?
#
loop_
_entity_poly.entity_id
_entity_poly.type
_entity_poly.pdbx_seq_one_letter_code
_entity_poly.pdbx_strand_id
1 'polypeptide(L)'
;GADGLYFDLDIGGLDGSQLSWTVNTSGSLRATVSWRLPVSDRNRTYIDGWITDKSKNVTRVTLHGPEARSQRNNNNPSRITVPSLPQTFELVGRDSSGNAVVKYGFVLKQWFVDRSNRRNTAPNQTAWCNSLGYRLSRVRDLTNAVCSGWNINNNYPCTGAVGATPSSSNNVLMRHIGAGFFTEWGYMISYADADFDNYGYWTSDATGSKQFYVSPGTGFVGSDRVSYSFLAVCTAP
;
A
#
# COMPACT_ATOMS: atom_id res chain seq x y z
N GLY A 1 5.44 1.57 0.72
CA GLY A 1 4.82 1.64 2.06
C GLY A 1 3.90 2.84 2.14
N ALA A 2 3.06 2.90 3.16
CA ALA A 2 2.17 4.01 3.48
C ALA A 2 1.98 4.05 5.00
N ASP A 3 1.46 5.16 5.51
CA ASP A 3 1.18 5.30 6.94
C ASP A 3 0.12 4.28 7.39
N GLY A 4 0.38 3.60 8.50
CA GLY A 4 -0.52 2.59 9.05
C GLY A 4 -0.48 1.22 8.33
N LEU A 5 0.28 1.05 7.25
CA LEU A 5 0.54 -0.27 6.70
C LEU A 5 1.44 -1.09 7.62
N TYR A 6 1.20 -2.40 7.65
CA TYR A 6 1.94 -3.30 8.52
C TYR A 6 2.18 -4.65 7.86
N PHE A 7 3.13 -5.41 8.41
CA PHE A 7 3.33 -6.82 8.10
C PHE A 7 3.75 -7.55 9.37
N ASP A 8 3.57 -8.86 9.38
CA ASP A 8 3.82 -9.68 10.56
C ASP A 8 5.05 -10.57 10.31
N LEU A 9 5.97 -10.60 11.27
CA LEU A 9 7.14 -11.48 11.22
C LEU A 9 6.75 -12.87 11.71
N ASP A 10 6.99 -13.88 10.88
CA ASP A 10 6.94 -15.28 11.29
C ASP A 10 8.31 -15.68 11.86
N ILE A 11 8.39 -15.77 13.19
CA ILE A 11 9.63 -16.03 13.92
C ILE A 11 9.60 -17.47 14.45
N GLY A 12 10.39 -18.33 13.82
CA GLY A 12 10.57 -19.72 14.27
C GLY A 12 11.69 -19.86 15.30
N GLY A 13 11.57 -20.90 16.14
CA GLY A 13 12.66 -21.35 17.02
C GLY A 13 12.80 -20.62 18.36
N LEU A 14 11.96 -19.62 18.64
CA LEU A 14 11.92 -18.90 19.93
C LEU A 14 10.54 -18.27 20.17
N ASP A 15 10.26 -17.90 21.42
CA ASP A 15 9.05 -17.19 21.79
C ASP A 15 9.19 -15.67 21.55
N GLY A 16 8.52 -15.18 20.51
CA GLY A 16 8.55 -13.77 20.12
C GLY A 16 8.08 -12.79 21.20
N SER A 17 7.33 -13.26 22.21
CA SER A 17 6.88 -12.43 23.34
C SER A 17 8.03 -11.99 24.26
N GLN A 18 9.16 -12.69 24.21
CA GLN A 18 10.34 -12.44 25.04
C GLN A 18 11.28 -11.40 24.41
N LEU A 19 11.00 -10.97 23.19
CA LEU A 19 11.87 -10.06 22.45
C LEU A 19 11.55 -8.59 22.76
N SER A 20 12.60 -7.85 23.08
CA SER A 20 12.59 -6.39 23.05
C SER A 20 13.12 -5.90 21.70
N TRP A 21 12.44 -4.92 21.10
CA TRP A 21 12.73 -4.50 19.72
C TRP A 21 13.35 -3.10 19.67
N THR A 22 14.42 -2.98 18.89
CA THR A 22 14.97 -1.70 18.44
C THR A 22 14.77 -1.58 16.93
N VAL A 23 14.36 -0.39 16.48
CA VAL A 23 14.17 -0.08 15.05
C VAL A 23 15.17 1.00 14.67
N ASN A 24 16.11 0.64 13.81
CA ASN A 24 17.04 1.58 13.19
C ASN A 24 16.52 1.96 11.81
N THR A 25 16.49 3.25 11.50
CA THR A 25 16.08 3.78 10.19
C THR A 25 17.11 4.76 9.67
N SER A 26 17.40 4.70 8.37
CA SER A 26 18.35 5.63 7.72
C SER A 26 17.74 6.99 7.39
N GLY A 27 16.46 7.23 7.69
CA GLY A 27 15.77 8.45 7.30
C GLY A 27 14.59 8.82 8.18
N SER A 28 13.66 9.60 7.62
CA SER A 28 12.55 10.22 8.37
C SER A 28 11.35 9.31 8.61
N LEU A 29 11.22 8.21 7.86
CA LEU A 29 10.15 7.25 8.05
C LEU A 29 10.45 6.38 9.27
N ARG A 30 9.39 5.97 9.98
CA ARG A 30 9.50 5.20 11.22
C ARG A 30 8.79 3.86 11.08
N ALA A 31 9.17 2.92 11.93
CA ALA A 31 8.42 1.70 12.13
C ALA A 31 8.36 1.37 13.62
N THR A 32 7.33 0.66 14.04
CA THR A 32 7.17 0.13 15.39
C THR A 32 6.96 -1.36 15.33
N VAL A 33 7.54 -2.10 16.28
CA VAL A 33 7.27 -3.53 16.46
C VAL A 33 6.42 -3.73 17.69
N SER A 34 5.35 -4.52 17.54
CA SER A 34 4.47 -4.86 18.65
C SER A 34 4.13 -6.34 18.66
N TRP A 35 4.06 -6.92 19.85
CA TRP A 35 3.50 -8.24 20.08
C TRP A 35 2.02 -8.08 20.41
N ARG A 36 1.13 -8.52 19.51
CA ARG A 36 -0.31 -8.25 19.64
C ARG A 36 -1.17 -9.32 19.00
N LEU A 37 -2.44 -9.38 19.42
CA LEU A 37 -3.44 -10.20 18.74
C LEU A 37 -3.80 -9.56 17.39
N PRO A 38 -4.01 -10.38 16.35
CA PRO A 38 -4.68 -9.96 15.12
C PRO A 38 -6.08 -9.45 15.42
N VAL A 39 -6.59 -8.58 14.55
CA VAL A 39 -7.96 -8.06 14.67
C VAL A 39 -8.97 -9.19 14.44
N SER A 40 -9.75 -9.50 15.47
CA SER A 40 -10.71 -10.62 15.49
C SER A 40 -12.18 -10.17 15.56
N ASP A 41 -12.52 -9.00 15.02
CA ASP A 41 -13.89 -8.51 14.97
C ASP A 41 -14.75 -9.35 14.00
N ARG A 42 -15.85 -9.91 14.50
CA ARG A 42 -16.80 -10.73 13.73
C ARG A 42 -17.46 -9.96 12.59
N ASN A 43 -17.58 -8.65 12.69
CA ASN A 43 -18.14 -7.79 11.64
C ASN A 43 -17.09 -7.29 10.64
N ARG A 44 -15.79 -7.52 10.92
CA ARG A 44 -14.67 -7.07 10.08
C ARG A 44 -13.67 -8.20 9.85
N THR A 45 -14.18 -9.37 9.47
CA THR A 45 -13.37 -10.58 9.25
C THR A 45 -12.30 -10.42 8.17
N TYR A 46 -12.47 -9.48 7.25
CA TYR A 46 -11.52 -9.15 6.19
C TYR A 46 -10.23 -8.50 6.70
N ILE A 47 -10.27 -7.83 7.87
CA ILE A 47 -9.07 -7.26 8.50
C ILE A 47 -8.18 -8.39 8.99
N ASP A 48 -6.87 -8.29 8.77
CA ASP A 48 -5.92 -9.36 9.07
C ASP A 48 -6.34 -10.70 8.42
N GLY A 49 -6.99 -10.64 7.26
CA GLY A 49 -7.57 -11.80 6.59
C GLY A 49 -6.55 -12.85 6.13
N TRP A 50 -5.26 -12.54 6.15
CA TRP A 50 -4.18 -13.50 5.89
C TRP A 50 -3.81 -14.34 7.13
N ILE A 51 -4.37 -14.05 8.31
CA ILE A 51 -4.14 -14.79 9.54
C ILE A 51 -5.35 -15.65 9.85
N THR A 52 -5.19 -16.97 9.72
CA THR A 52 -6.24 -17.95 9.98
C THR A 52 -6.49 -18.12 11.48
N ASP A 53 -5.42 -18.30 12.27
CA ASP A 53 -5.50 -18.48 13.73
C ASP A 53 -5.32 -17.13 14.43
N LYS A 54 -6.44 -16.44 14.67
CA LYS A 54 -6.46 -15.14 15.35
C LYS A 54 -6.40 -15.24 16.89
N SER A 55 -6.22 -16.45 17.44
CA SER A 55 -6.04 -16.65 18.89
C SER A 55 -4.60 -16.47 19.36
N LYS A 56 -3.66 -16.41 18.41
CA LYS A 56 -2.23 -16.27 18.68
C LYS A 56 -1.75 -14.86 18.37
N ASN A 57 -0.83 -14.38 19.20
CA ASN A 57 -0.16 -13.11 18.96
C ASN A 57 0.77 -13.20 17.75
N VAL A 58 0.98 -12.05 17.12
CA VAL A 58 1.92 -11.85 16.03
C VAL A 58 2.91 -10.74 16.37
N THR A 59 4.12 -10.84 15.81
CA THR A 59 5.11 -9.76 15.84
C THR A 59 4.86 -8.82 14.67
N ARG A 60 4.04 -7.79 14.91
CA ARG A 60 3.63 -6.83 13.89
C ARG A 60 4.61 -5.68 13.76
N VAL A 61 5.07 -5.42 12.54
CA VAL A 61 5.82 -4.23 12.14
C VAL A 61 4.85 -3.26 11.46
N THR A 62 4.62 -2.09 12.07
CA THR A 62 3.77 -1.03 11.50
C THR A 62 4.63 0.13 11.02
N LEU A 63 4.37 0.62 9.81
CA LEU A 63 5.05 1.76 9.19
C LEU A 63 4.33 3.07 9.53
N HIS A 64 5.13 4.11 9.78
CA HIS A 64 4.66 5.46 10.10
C HIS A 64 5.39 6.49 9.26
N GLY A 65 4.65 7.47 8.75
CA GLY A 65 5.24 8.52 7.92
C GLY A 65 4.22 9.58 7.49
N PRO A 66 4.57 10.41 6.49
CA PRO A 66 3.68 11.47 6.02
C PRO A 66 2.34 10.91 5.51
N GLU A 67 1.26 11.53 5.96
CA GLU A 67 -0.12 11.20 5.64
C GLU A 67 -0.94 12.49 5.41
N ALA A 68 -2.19 12.36 4.95
CA ALA A 68 -3.08 13.50 4.71
C ALA A 68 -4.47 13.42 5.38
N ARG A 69 -4.70 12.54 6.37
CA ARG A 69 -5.95 12.29 7.11
C ARG A 69 -6.67 13.58 7.51
N SER A 70 -5.94 14.53 8.10
CA SER A 70 -6.48 15.81 8.59
C SER A 70 -7.03 16.71 7.48
N GLN A 71 -6.62 16.50 6.24
CA GLN A 71 -6.94 17.36 5.10
C GLN A 71 -7.49 16.63 3.87
N ARG A 72 -7.85 15.34 3.97
CA ARG A 72 -8.42 14.57 2.83
C ARG A 72 -9.69 15.22 2.26
N ASN A 73 -10.45 15.92 3.11
CA ASN A 73 -11.68 16.61 2.75
C ASN A 73 -11.45 17.96 2.07
N ASN A 74 -10.24 18.53 2.20
CA ASN A 74 -9.87 19.76 1.52
C ASN A 74 -9.49 19.43 0.06
N ASN A 75 -10.09 20.12 -0.89
CA ASN A 75 -9.77 19.96 -2.31
C ASN A 75 -8.41 20.59 -2.69
N ASN A 76 -7.94 21.54 -1.88
CA ASN A 76 -6.65 22.22 -2.05
C ASN A 76 -5.83 22.04 -0.75
N PRO A 77 -5.33 20.82 -0.47
CA PRO A 77 -4.58 20.54 0.74
C PRO A 77 -3.25 21.31 0.73
N SER A 78 -2.71 21.54 1.92
CA SER A 78 -1.35 22.04 2.09
C SER A 78 -0.34 20.92 1.86
N ARG A 79 0.84 21.31 1.37
CA ARG A 79 1.97 20.40 1.18
C ARG A 79 2.29 19.64 2.46
N ILE A 80 2.58 18.35 2.33
CA ILE A 80 3.12 17.52 3.42
C ILE A 80 4.56 17.12 3.08
N THR A 81 5.28 16.61 4.07
CA THR A 81 6.65 16.14 3.88
C THR A 81 6.69 15.04 2.81
N VAL A 82 7.60 15.19 1.84
CA VAL A 82 7.95 14.13 0.89
C VAL A 82 9.22 13.45 1.43
N PRO A 83 9.17 12.18 1.85
CA PRO A 83 10.34 11.51 2.40
C PRO A 83 11.40 11.30 1.29
N SER A 84 12.67 11.49 1.63
CA SER A 84 13.77 11.06 0.75
C SER A 84 13.82 9.54 0.75
N LEU A 85 13.83 8.92 -0.44
CA LEU A 85 13.81 7.48 -0.63
C LEU A 85 14.96 7.06 -1.58
N PRO A 86 15.52 5.84 -1.45
CA PRO A 86 15.08 4.78 -0.52
C PRO A 86 15.51 5.00 0.93
N GLN A 87 14.78 4.41 1.88
CA GLN A 87 15.18 4.33 3.30
C GLN A 87 15.35 2.88 3.74
N THR A 88 16.42 2.63 4.48
CA THR A 88 16.75 1.29 5.00
C THR A 88 16.31 1.19 6.46
N PHE A 89 15.70 0.06 6.80
CA PHE A 89 15.27 -0.30 8.13
C PHE A 89 16.03 -1.54 8.60
N GLU A 90 16.46 -1.54 9.85
CA GLU A 90 16.95 -2.72 10.56
C GLU A 90 16.18 -2.87 11.88
N LEU A 91 15.48 -3.97 12.02
CA LEU A 91 14.77 -4.39 13.22
C LEU A 91 15.66 -5.36 13.99
N VAL A 92 15.97 -5.05 15.25
CA VAL A 92 16.81 -5.88 16.10
C VAL A 92 15.99 -6.35 17.30
N GLY A 93 15.69 -7.64 17.36
CA GLY A 93 15.02 -8.30 18.48
C GLY A 93 16.05 -8.87 19.46
N ARG A 94 15.97 -8.45 20.71
CA ARG A 94 16.89 -8.84 21.80
C ARG A 94 16.20 -9.66 22.86
N ASP A 95 16.91 -10.67 23.37
CA ASP A 95 16.46 -11.48 24.52
C ASP A 95 16.53 -10.67 25.84
N SER A 96 16.13 -11.31 26.93
CA SER A 96 16.18 -10.72 28.28
C SER A 96 17.59 -10.41 28.79
N SER A 97 18.62 -11.02 28.19
CA SER A 97 20.03 -10.75 28.49
C SER A 97 20.61 -9.62 27.63
N GLY A 98 19.81 -9.04 26.73
CA GLY A 98 20.22 -7.98 25.81
C GLY A 98 20.94 -8.48 24.54
N ASN A 99 21.03 -9.80 24.32
CA ASN A 99 21.67 -10.35 23.13
C ASN A 99 20.75 -10.19 21.93
N ALA A 100 21.29 -9.75 20.80
CA ALA A 100 20.54 -9.70 19.55
C ALA A 100 20.37 -11.12 19.01
N VAL A 101 19.14 -11.63 19.03
CA VAL A 101 18.79 -13.00 18.59
C VAL A 101 18.00 -13.02 17.29
N VAL A 102 17.37 -11.91 16.92
CA VAL A 102 16.70 -11.74 15.62
C VAL A 102 17.12 -10.41 14.99
N LYS A 103 17.39 -10.43 13.68
CA LYS A 103 17.57 -9.24 12.86
C LYS A 103 16.76 -9.36 11.59
N TYR A 104 16.04 -8.31 11.23
CA TYR A 104 15.30 -8.24 9.96
C TYR A 104 15.51 -6.87 9.33
N GLY A 105 15.89 -6.86 8.05
CA GLY A 105 16.15 -5.62 7.31
C GLY A 105 15.29 -5.51 6.06
N PHE A 106 14.82 -4.31 5.76
CA PHE A 106 14.09 -4.02 4.51
C PHE A 106 14.36 -2.61 4.02
N VAL A 107 14.14 -2.39 2.72
CA VAL A 107 14.33 -1.09 2.07
C VAL A 107 13.00 -0.61 1.50
N LEU A 108 12.52 0.54 1.97
CA LEU A 108 11.38 1.22 1.37
C LEU A 108 11.85 2.05 0.18
N LYS A 109 11.42 1.68 -1.02
CA LYS A 109 11.73 2.40 -2.27
C LYS A 109 10.69 3.45 -2.66
N GLN A 110 9.46 3.28 -2.17
CA GLN A 110 8.32 4.15 -2.51
C GLN A 110 7.43 4.38 -1.27
N TRP A 111 6.86 5.59 -1.19
CA TRP A 111 5.92 6.01 -0.15
C TRP A 111 4.64 6.55 -0.77
N PHE A 112 3.50 6.08 -0.26
CA PHE A 112 2.18 6.37 -0.79
C PHE A 112 1.30 7.09 0.23
N VAL A 113 0.47 8.00 -0.27
CA VAL A 113 -0.49 8.78 0.54
C VAL A 113 -1.89 8.59 -0.04
N ASP A 114 -2.77 8.03 0.77
CA ASP A 114 -4.14 7.68 0.39
C ASP A 114 -5.14 8.78 0.80
N ARG A 115 -6.10 9.05 -0.10
CA ARG A 115 -7.23 9.97 0.15
C ARG A 115 -8.45 9.26 0.75
N SER A 116 -8.29 8.03 1.21
CA SER A 116 -9.34 7.17 1.77
C SER A 116 -10.55 7.10 0.85
N ASN A 117 -11.76 7.04 1.38
CA ASN A 117 -13.02 6.91 0.65
C ASN A 117 -13.43 8.12 -0.22
N ARG A 118 -12.55 9.13 -0.39
CA ARG A 118 -12.83 10.34 -1.16
C ARG A 118 -12.66 10.10 -2.66
N ARG A 119 -13.78 9.81 -3.30
CA ARG A 119 -13.88 9.68 -4.76
C ARG A 119 -13.99 11.06 -5.42
N ASN A 120 -13.30 11.23 -6.54
CA ASN A 120 -13.40 12.43 -7.38
C ASN A 120 -12.95 12.11 -8.82
N THR A 121 -13.13 13.07 -9.73
CA THR A 121 -12.66 12.97 -11.12
C THR A 121 -11.13 12.88 -11.18
N ALA A 122 -10.61 12.26 -12.24
CA ALA A 122 -9.16 12.08 -12.40
C ALA A 122 -8.37 13.42 -12.36
N PRO A 123 -8.84 14.52 -12.99
CA PRO A 123 -8.17 15.82 -12.87
C PRO A 123 -8.14 16.36 -11.43
N ASN A 124 -9.25 16.23 -10.69
CA ASN A 124 -9.32 16.70 -9.31
C ASN A 124 -8.44 15.86 -8.36
N GLN A 125 -8.37 14.56 -8.58
CA GLN A 125 -7.44 13.70 -7.82
C GLN A 125 -5.99 14.03 -8.13
N THR A 126 -5.67 14.31 -9.39
CA THR A 126 -4.34 14.76 -9.81
C THR A 126 -3.96 16.08 -9.13
N ALA A 127 -4.86 17.08 -9.16
CA ALA A 127 -4.65 18.35 -8.49
C ALA A 127 -4.45 18.19 -6.98
N TRP A 128 -5.23 17.32 -6.34
CA TRP A 128 -5.10 17.03 -4.91
C TRP A 128 -3.72 16.42 -4.57
N CYS A 129 -3.27 15.41 -5.33
CA CYS A 129 -1.94 14.83 -5.13
C CYS A 129 -0.81 15.86 -5.34
N ASN A 130 -0.92 16.68 -6.39
CA ASN A 130 0.07 17.73 -6.69
C ASN A 130 0.17 18.77 -5.56
N SER A 131 -0.97 19.11 -4.95
CA SER A 131 -1.04 20.09 -3.85
C SER A 131 -0.33 19.58 -2.58
N LEU A 132 -0.31 18.27 -2.36
CA LEU A 132 0.48 17.63 -1.29
C LEU A 132 1.99 17.64 -1.55
N GLY A 133 2.44 17.96 -2.77
CA GLY A 133 3.81 17.78 -3.23
C GLY A 133 4.12 16.37 -3.77
N TYR A 134 3.08 15.58 -4.03
CA TYR A 134 3.14 14.23 -4.58
C TYR A 134 2.61 14.24 -6.03
N ARG A 135 2.58 13.10 -6.68
CA ARG A 135 1.86 12.90 -7.96
C ARG A 135 0.83 11.79 -7.85
N LEU A 136 -0.17 11.82 -8.72
CA LEU A 136 -1.09 10.69 -8.86
C LEU A 136 -0.31 9.46 -9.36
N SER A 137 -0.52 8.32 -8.71
CA SER A 137 0.17 7.07 -9.05
C SER A 137 -0.09 6.65 -10.51
N ARG A 138 0.88 5.99 -11.13
CA ARG A 138 0.76 5.34 -12.44
C ARG A 138 0.29 3.89 -12.25
N VAL A 139 -0.17 3.24 -13.31
CA VAL A 139 -0.50 1.81 -13.32
C VAL A 139 0.69 0.99 -12.80
N ARG A 140 1.90 1.28 -13.29
CA ARG A 140 3.14 0.63 -12.84
C ARG A 140 3.54 0.89 -11.39
N ASP A 141 3.02 1.94 -10.77
CA ASP A 141 3.29 2.17 -9.35
C ASP A 141 2.40 1.27 -8.48
N LEU A 142 1.29 0.74 -9.03
CA LEU A 142 0.25 0.06 -8.26
C LEU A 142 0.17 -1.45 -8.55
N THR A 143 0.36 -1.89 -9.79
CA THR A 143 0.14 -3.28 -10.19
C THR A 143 1.11 -3.72 -11.28
N ASN A 144 1.38 -5.03 -11.32
CA ASN A 144 2.11 -5.71 -12.39
C ASN A 144 1.20 -6.44 -13.39
N ALA A 145 -0.11 -6.19 -13.33
CA ALA A 145 -1.08 -6.72 -14.26
C ALA A 145 -0.76 -6.35 -15.72
N VAL A 146 -1.04 -7.28 -16.63
CA VAL A 146 -0.91 -7.07 -18.07
C VAL A 146 -2.28 -6.96 -18.71
N CYS A 147 -2.40 -6.12 -19.75
CA CYS A 147 -3.64 -6.02 -20.51
C CYS A 147 -3.76 -7.14 -21.56
N SER A 148 -3.74 -8.38 -21.10
CA SER A 148 -3.97 -9.58 -21.91
C SER A 148 -4.48 -10.74 -21.06
N GLY A 149 -5.01 -11.78 -21.71
CA GLY A 149 -5.39 -13.02 -21.04
C GLY A 149 -6.72 -12.93 -20.28
N TRP A 150 -6.77 -13.57 -19.12
CA TRP A 150 -7.96 -13.63 -18.27
C TRP A 150 -8.26 -12.26 -17.62
N ASN A 151 -9.54 -12.04 -17.29
CA ASN A 151 -10.06 -10.81 -16.67
C ASN A 151 -9.95 -9.54 -17.54
N ILE A 152 -9.90 -9.69 -18.87
CA ILE A 152 -10.06 -8.59 -19.82
C ILE A 152 -11.53 -8.25 -19.99
N ASN A 153 -11.86 -6.96 -19.91
CA ASN A 153 -13.22 -6.47 -20.06
C ASN A 153 -13.27 -5.34 -21.10
N ASN A 154 -13.94 -5.60 -22.22
CA ASN A 154 -14.05 -4.63 -23.32
C ASN A 154 -14.86 -3.38 -22.97
N ASN A 155 -15.71 -3.42 -21.94
CA ASN A 155 -16.42 -2.24 -21.45
C ASN A 155 -15.47 -1.28 -20.70
N TYR A 156 -14.42 -1.83 -20.10
CA TYR A 156 -13.39 -1.12 -19.33
C TYR A 156 -11.99 -1.44 -19.88
N PRO A 157 -11.69 -1.05 -21.13
CA PRO A 157 -10.49 -1.50 -21.83
C PRO A 157 -9.22 -1.05 -21.10
N CYS A 158 -8.21 -1.91 -21.03
CA CYS A 158 -6.90 -1.59 -20.46
C CYS A 158 -5.82 -1.36 -21.53
N THR A 159 -6.19 -1.34 -22.82
CA THR A 159 -5.23 -1.29 -23.94
C THR A 159 -4.34 -0.06 -23.84
N GLY A 160 -3.02 -0.29 -23.75
CA GLY A 160 -2.01 0.75 -23.54
C GLY A 160 -1.53 0.89 -22.10
N ALA A 161 -2.19 0.24 -21.12
CA ALA A 161 -1.72 0.23 -19.75
C ALA A 161 -0.42 -0.58 -19.60
N VAL A 162 0.55 -0.01 -18.89
CA VAL A 162 1.85 -0.64 -18.61
C VAL A 162 1.98 -0.83 -17.11
N GLY A 163 1.89 -2.09 -16.67
CA GLY A 163 2.15 -2.50 -15.30
C GLY A 163 3.63 -2.51 -14.93
N ALA A 164 3.89 -2.78 -13.65
CA ALA A 164 5.21 -3.01 -13.12
C ALA A 164 5.82 -4.35 -13.59
N THR A 165 7.09 -4.55 -13.30
CA THR A 165 7.83 -5.79 -13.58
C THR A 165 8.30 -6.47 -12.28
N PRO A 166 8.38 -7.80 -12.22
CA PRO A 166 7.98 -8.75 -13.26
C PRO A 166 6.46 -8.75 -13.48
N SER A 167 6.06 -8.84 -14.75
CA SER A 167 4.66 -8.81 -15.16
C SER A 167 3.92 -10.07 -14.73
N SER A 168 2.64 -9.94 -14.39
CA SER A 168 1.77 -11.10 -14.23
C SER A 168 1.40 -11.69 -15.59
N SER A 169 0.73 -12.84 -15.57
CA SER A 169 0.26 -13.53 -16.77
C SER A 169 -1.06 -13.01 -17.34
N ASN A 170 -1.81 -12.21 -16.56
CA ASN A 170 -3.20 -11.81 -16.87
C ASN A 170 -3.50 -10.38 -16.38
N ASN A 171 -4.73 -9.90 -16.58
CA ASN A 171 -5.17 -8.60 -16.04
C ASN A 171 -5.57 -8.67 -14.55
N VAL A 172 -4.65 -9.20 -13.75
CA VAL A 172 -4.69 -9.29 -12.28
C VAL A 172 -3.26 -9.27 -11.76
N LEU A 173 -3.06 -8.83 -10.51
CA LEU A 173 -1.74 -8.85 -9.89
C LEU A 173 -1.22 -10.28 -9.70
N MET A 174 0.09 -10.43 -9.72
CA MET A 174 0.80 -11.61 -9.25
C MET A 174 1.81 -11.16 -8.21
N ARG A 175 1.73 -11.71 -6.99
CA ARG A 175 2.47 -11.21 -5.82
C ARG A 175 3.99 -11.27 -6.06
N HIS A 176 4.61 -10.11 -6.17
CA HIS A 176 6.05 -9.94 -6.32
C HIS A 176 6.52 -8.69 -5.55
N ILE A 177 7.66 -8.81 -4.88
CA ILE A 177 8.33 -7.66 -4.26
C ILE A 177 8.97 -6.81 -5.37
N GLY A 178 8.77 -5.50 -5.33
CA GLY A 178 9.27 -4.56 -6.33
C GLY A 178 8.33 -4.35 -7.53
N ALA A 179 7.13 -4.92 -7.51
CA ALA A 179 6.25 -5.02 -8.69
C ALA A 179 4.94 -4.22 -8.54
N GLY A 180 5.00 -3.09 -7.86
CA GLY A 180 3.86 -2.19 -7.65
C GLY A 180 3.21 -2.37 -6.28
N PHE A 181 2.58 -1.30 -5.80
CA PHE A 181 2.11 -1.19 -4.43
C PHE A 181 1.04 -2.23 -4.04
N PHE A 182 -0.04 -2.36 -4.80
CA PHE A 182 -1.06 -3.38 -4.51
C PHE A 182 -0.53 -4.79 -4.74
N THR A 183 0.39 -4.96 -5.71
CA THR A 183 1.07 -6.24 -5.92
C THR A 183 1.92 -6.66 -4.72
N GLU A 184 2.60 -5.72 -4.06
CA GLU A 184 3.45 -5.96 -2.88
C GLU A 184 2.67 -6.12 -1.59
N TRP A 185 1.63 -5.32 -1.40
CA TRP A 185 0.90 -5.23 -0.14
C TRP A 185 -0.41 -6.02 -0.17
N GLY A 186 -0.88 -6.48 -1.33
CA GLY A 186 -2.08 -7.31 -1.44
C GLY A 186 -3.37 -6.52 -1.19
N TYR A 187 -4.35 -7.13 -0.52
CA TYR A 187 -5.70 -6.57 -0.39
C TYR A 187 -5.75 -5.43 0.62
N MET A 188 -5.86 -4.19 0.15
CA MET A 188 -5.68 -3.00 0.99
C MET A 188 -6.68 -2.84 2.13
N ILE A 189 -7.94 -3.29 1.96
CA ILE A 189 -8.94 -3.20 3.03
C ILE A 189 -8.65 -4.14 4.21
N SER A 190 -7.74 -5.10 4.05
CA SER A 190 -7.32 -5.99 5.14
C SER A 190 -6.42 -5.29 6.17
N TYR A 191 -5.95 -4.08 5.89
CA TYR A 191 -5.16 -3.26 6.81
C TYR A 191 -6.05 -2.28 7.57
N ALA A 192 -6.28 -2.51 8.86
CA ALA A 192 -7.18 -1.70 9.68
C ALA A 192 -6.78 -0.22 9.76
N ASP A 193 -5.48 0.03 9.81
CA ASP A 193 -4.92 1.31 10.23
C ASP A 193 -4.48 2.17 9.03
N ALA A 194 -4.58 1.67 7.80
CA ALA A 194 -4.06 2.33 6.59
C ALA A 194 -5.12 3.13 5.80
N ASP A 195 -6.40 3.07 6.21
CA ASP A 195 -7.55 3.84 5.68
C ASP A 195 -7.91 3.65 4.19
N PHE A 196 -7.30 2.68 3.51
CA PHE A 196 -7.63 2.33 2.13
C PHE A 196 -9.04 1.76 2.01
N ASP A 197 -9.72 2.10 0.91
CA ASP A 197 -11.07 1.65 0.60
C ASP A 197 -11.06 0.67 -0.58
N ASN A 198 -12.04 -0.24 -0.64
CA ASN A 198 -12.17 -1.25 -1.68
C ASN A 198 -12.94 -0.72 -2.89
N TYR A 199 -12.39 0.30 -3.56
CA TYR A 199 -12.89 0.82 -4.82
C TYR A 199 -11.73 1.04 -5.79
N GLY A 200 -12.02 1.32 -7.07
CA GLY A 200 -10.95 1.60 -8.04
C GLY A 200 -10.19 2.89 -7.70
N TYR A 201 -8.88 2.87 -7.92
CA TYR A 201 -7.99 4.02 -7.74
C TYR A 201 -7.59 4.57 -9.10
N TRP A 202 -7.85 5.86 -9.34
CA TRP A 202 -7.38 6.53 -10.55
C TRP A 202 -5.86 6.45 -10.65
N THR A 203 -5.37 6.35 -11.89
CA THR A 203 -3.96 6.50 -12.21
C THR A 203 -3.75 7.72 -13.11
N SER A 204 -2.53 8.23 -13.19
CA SER A 204 -2.17 9.30 -14.13
C SER A 204 -2.06 8.85 -15.59
N ASP A 205 -2.07 7.53 -15.85
CA ASP A 205 -2.06 6.98 -17.21
C ASP A 205 -3.47 6.98 -17.84
N ALA A 206 -3.55 7.29 -19.14
CA ALA A 206 -4.81 7.43 -19.87
C ALA A 206 -4.79 6.69 -21.22
N THR A 207 -5.98 6.43 -21.79
CA THR A 207 -6.16 5.86 -23.13
C THR A 207 -7.32 6.54 -23.85
N GLY A 208 -7.01 7.25 -24.94
CA GLY A 208 -7.99 8.08 -25.64
C GLY A 208 -8.64 9.12 -24.72
N SER A 209 -9.97 9.07 -24.57
CA SER A 209 -10.75 9.94 -23.68
C SER A 209 -11.04 9.34 -22.30
N LYS A 210 -10.43 8.20 -21.97
CA LYS A 210 -10.58 7.48 -20.70
C LYS A 210 -9.31 7.55 -19.87
N GLN A 211 -9.44 7.46 -18.55
CA GLN A 211 -8.33 7.33 -17.62
C GLN A 211 -8.26 5.88 -17.12
N PHE A 212 -7.06 5.35 -16.83
CA PHE A 212 -6.94 4.04 -16.20
C PHE A 212 -7.17 4.12 -14.70
N TYR A 213 -7.80 3.09 -14.14
CA TYR A 213 -7.90 2.84 -12.71
C TYR A 213 -7.43 1.42 -12.37
N VAL A 214 -6.99 1.23 -11.11
CA VAL A 214 -6.52 -0.06 -10.60
C VAL A 214 -7.36 -0.48 -9.39
N SER A 215 -7.76 -1.75 -9.34
CA SER A 215 -8.41 -2.32 -8.15
C SER A 215 -7.37 -2.65 -7.06
N PRO A 216 -7.58 -2.22 -5.80
CA PRO A 216 -6.63 -2.39 -4.71
C PRO A 216 -6.56 -3.81 -4.15
N GLY A 217 -7.47 -4.70 -4.56
CA GLY A 217 -7.49 -6.10 -4.12
C GLY A 217 -7.00 -7.09 -5.17
N THR A 218 -7.37 -6.88 -6.42
CA THR A 218 -7.04 -7.82 -7.51
C THR A 218 -5.93 -7.30 -8.41
N GLY A 219 -5.55 -6.02 -8.31
CA GLY A 219 -4.62 -5.37 -9.23
C GLY A 219 -5.14 -5.27 -10.66
N PHE A 220 -6.44 -5.55 -10.89
CA PHE A 220 -7.11 -5.39 -12.17
C PHE A 220 -6.95 -3.96 -12.68
N VAL A 221 -6.60 -3.83 -13.96
CA VAL A 221 -6.56 -2.55 -14.67
C VAL A 221 -7.79 -2.43 -15.56
N GLY A 222 -8.50 -1.32 -15.46
CA GLY A 222 -9.57 -0.93 -16.38
C GLY A 222 -9.45 0.53 -16.74
N SER A 223 -10.30 1.01 -17.65
CA SER A 223 -10.43 2.44 -17.92
C SER A 223 -11.89 2.90 -17.94
N ASP A 224 -12.10 4.14 -17.55
CA ASP A 224 -13.42 4.77 -17.57
C ASP A 224 -13.32 6.26 -17.94
N ARG A 225 -14.46 6.91 -18.21
CA ARG A 225 -14.51 8.33 -18.58
C ARG A 225 -14.03 9.18 -17.40
N VAL A 226 -13.29 10.24 -17.71
CA VAL A 226 -12.73 11.18 -16.71
C VAL A 226 -13.79 11.88 -15.86
N SER A 227 -15.06 11.88 -16.28
CA SER A 227 -16.20 12.41 -15.53
C SER A 227 -16.65 11.52 -14.36
N TYR A 228 -16.23 10.25 -14.32
CA TYR A 228 -16.53 9.35 -13.19
C TYR A 228 -15.63 9.64 -12.00
N SER A 229 -16.07 9.19 -10.82
CA SER A 229 -15.39 9.43 -9.56
C SER A 229 -14.78 8.14 -9.00
N PHE A 230 -13.46 8.12 -8.85
CA PHE A 230 -12.68 7.02 -8.28
C PHE A 230 -11.75 7.55 -7.18
N LEU A 231 -11.15 6.64 -6.42
CA LEU A 231 -10.24 6.97 -5.32
C LEU A 231 -8.89 7.44 -5.84
N ALA A 232 -8.03 7.93 -4.94
CA ALA A 232 -6.69 8.36 -5.26
C ALA A 232 -5.68 7.91 -4.22
N VAL A 233 -4.55 7.44 -4.74
CA VAL A 233 -3.35 7.19 -3.97
C VAL A 233 -2.22 7.93 -4.68
N CYS A 234 -1.57 8.80 -3.94
CA CYS A 234 -0.46 9.62 -4.42
C CYS A 234 0.85 8.94 -4.09
N THR A 235 1.87 9.16 -4.92
CA THR A 235 3.23 8.66 -4.67
C THR A 235 4.23 9.80 -4.87
N ALA A 236 5.42 9.66 -4.29
CA ALA A 236 6.48 10.65 -4.45
C ALA A 236 6.78 10.88 -5.95
N PRO A 237 7.16 12.12 -6.35
CA PRO A 237 7.41 12.47 -7.75
C PRO A 237 8.32 11.49 -8.49
#